data_AF-A0A373P4W0-F1
#
_entry.id   AF-A0A373P4W0-F1
#
_cell.length_a   1.000
_cell.length_b   1.000
_cell.length_c   1.000
_cell.angle_alpha   90.00
_cell.angle_beta   90.00
_cell.angle_gamma   90.00
#
_symmetry.space_group_name_H-M   'P 1'
#
loop_
_entity.id
_entity.type
_entity.pdbx_description
1 polymer ?
#
loop_
_entity_poly.entity_id
_entity_poly.type
_entity_poly.pdbx_seq_one_letter_code
_entity_poly.pdbx_strand_id
1 'polypeptide(L)'
;MLFPKPTKKKKRRKHRESLLQNKESRICYLCARGGDYSWKTVLEEHHIFGGPNRHLSEEYGLKVYICPECHRTSARAVHQDPAGAANCYLQEAGQKAFEENFPELNFREVFGRNYL
;
A
#
# COMPACT_ATOMS: atom_id res chain seq x y z
N MET A 1 -44.05 -16.12 -5.77
CA MET A 1 -42.88 -16.93 -6.17
C MET A 1 -41.63 -16.07 -5.96
N LEU A 2 -40.71 -16.45 -5.07
CA LEU A 2 -39.42 -15.74 -4.93
C LEU A 2 -38.48 -16.24 -6.03
N PHE A 3 -38.16 -15.38 -7.00
CA PHE A 3 -37.12 -15.66 -7.97
C PHE A 3 -35.74 -15.66 -7.28
N PRO A 4 -34.90 -16.69 -7.47
CA PRO A 4 -33.56 -16.68 -6.91
C PRO A 4 -32.74 -15.53 -7.50
N LYS A 5 -32.13 -14.71 -6.62
CA LYS A 5 -31.29 -13.60 -7.05
C LYS A 5 -30.09 -14.13 -7.87
N PRO A 6 -29.73 -13.53 -9.00
CA PRO A 6 -28.59 -13.96 -9.80
C PRO A 6 -27.31 -13.82 -8.98
N THR A 7 -26.66 -14.94 -8.66
CA THR A 7 -25.37 -14.95 -7.98
C THR A 7 -24.25 -14.69 -8.98
N LYS A 8 -23.86 -13.43 -9.19
CA LYS A 8 -22.61 -13.12 -9.91
C LYS A 8 -21.43 -13.60 -9.08
N LYS A 9 -20.71 -14.62 -9.56
CA LYS A 9 -19.45 -15.07 -8.93
C LYS A 9 -18.45 -13.91 -8.98
N LYS A 10 -17.96 -13.47 -7.82
CA LYS A 10 -16.93 -12.43 -7.74
C LYS A 10 -15.65 -12.95 -8.39
N LYS A 11 -15.07 -12.19 -9.32
CA LYS A 11 -13.79 -12.52 -9.96
C LYS A 11 -12.71 -12.52 -8.89
N ARG A 12 -11.91 -13.59 -8.81
CA ARG A 12 -10.77 -13.67 -7.89
C ARG A 12 -9.72 -12.64 -8.33
N ARG A 13 -9.39 -11.73 -7.42
CA ARG A 13 -8.34 -10.71 -7.65
C ARG A 13 -6.96 -11.32 -7.44
N LYS A 14 -5.98 -10.79 -8.16
CA LYS A 14 -4.57 -11.12 -7.93
C LYS A 14 -4.10 -10.41 -6.67
N HIS A 15 -3.19 -11.03 -5.93
CA HIS A 15 -2.55 -10.44 -4.77
C HIS A 15 -1.06 -10.42 -5.10
N ARG A 16 -0.54 -9.26 -5.53
CA ARG A 16 0.85 -9.13 -5.96
C ARG A 16 1.76 -8.92 -4.75
N GLU A 17 3.03 -9.23 -4.95
CA GLU A 17 4.07 -8.77 -4.04
C GLU A 17 4.23 -7.25 -4.13
N SER A 18 4.91 -6.67 -3.15
CA SER A 18 5.15 -5.22 -3.12
C SER A 18 6.07 -4.82 -4.27
N LEU A 19 5.68 -3.78 -5.02
CA LEU A 19 6.54 -3.15 -6.02
C LEU A 19 7.64 -2.27 -5.41
N LEU A 20 7.41 -1.79 -4.18
CA LEU A 20 8.31 -0.85 -3.52
C LEU A 20 9.38 -1.54 -2.68
N GLN A 21 9.17 -2.80 -2.33
CA GLN A 21 10.00 -3.48 -1.35
C GLN A 21 9.96 -5.00 -1.46
N ASN A 22 11.13 -5.64 -1.40
CA ASN A 22 11.22 -7.08 -1.18
C ASN A 22 10.87 -7.42 0.29
N LYS A 23 9.87 -8.29 0.50
CA LYS A 23 9.41 -8.71 1.85
C LYS A 23 10.47 -9.44 2.66
N GLU A 24 11.32 -10.22 2.01
CA GLU A 24 12.36 -11.04 2.62
C GLU A 24 13.54 -10.22 3.13
N SER A 25 13.68 -8.96 2.67
CA SER A 25 14.68 -8.02 3.22
C SER A 25 14.53 -7.80 4.72
N ARG A 26 13.31 -7.98 5.26
CA ARG A 26 12.97 -7.81 6.68
C ARG A 26 13.34 -6.43 7.24
N ILE A 27 13.48 -5.44 6.37
CA ILE A 27 13.72 -4.04 6.72
C ILE A 27 12.37 -3.31 6.77
N CYS A 28 12.22 -2.32 7.65
CA CYS A 28 11.05 -1.44 7.62
C CYS A 28 11.25 -0.38 6.53
N TYR A 29 10.29 -0.25 5.60
CA TYR A 29 10.39 0.70 4.48
C TYR A 29 10.61 2.16 4.95
N LEU A 30 9.90 2.57 6.01
CA LEU A 30 10.01 3.92 6.56
C LEU A 30 11.27 4.14 7.40
N CYS A 31 11.77 3.10 8.09
CA CYS A 31 13.07 3.16 8.77
C CYS A 31 14.21 3.33 7.76
N ALA A 32 14.18 2.57 6.66
CA ALA A 32 15.20 2.62 5.61
C ALA A 32 15.31 4.02 4.98
N ARG A 33 14.16 4.69 4.79
CA ARG A 33 14.14 6.09 4.35
C ARG A 33 14.90 7.02 5.30
N GLY A 34 14.84 6.75 6.61
CA GLY A 34 15.59 7.47 7.64
C GLY A 34 17.03 7.00 7.83
N GLY A 35 17.52 6.07 7.00
CA GLY A 35 18.87 5.50 7.08
C GLY A 35 18.99 4.28 8.00
N ASP A 36 17.90 3.81 8.61
CA ASP A 36 17.89 2.60 9.44
C ASP A 36 17.51 1.37 8.61
N TYR A 37 18.53 0.59 8.24
CA TYR A 37 18.40 -0.68 7.52
C TYR A 37 18.50 -1.90 8.45
N SER A 38 18.27 -1.72 9.76
CA SER A 38 18.26 -2.84 10.70
C SER A 38 17.14 -3.84 10.38
N TRP A 39 17.48 -5.12 10.55
CA TRP A 39 16.53 -6.22 10.44
C TRP A 39 15.44 -6.08 11.51
N LYS A 40 14.17 -6.21 11.13
CA LYS A 40 13.01 -6.10 12.03
C LYS A 40 12.42 -7.46 12.35
N THR A 41 12.19 -7.72 13.63
CA THR A 41 11.55 -8.96 14.13
C THR A 41 10.07 -9.06 13.76
N VAL A 42 9.41 -7.92 13.59
CA VAL A 42 8.02 -7.85 13.16
C VAL A 42 7.89 -6.79 12.08
N LEU A 43 7.23 -7.16 10.99
CA LEU A 43 6.78 -6.24 9.95
C LEU A 43 5.29 -6.46 9.72
N GLU A 44 4.58 -5.35 9.60
CA GLU A 44 3.17 -5.29 9.28
C GLU A 44 3.03 -4.80 7.84
N GLU A 45 2.11 -5.41 7.09
CA GLU A 45 1.81 -4.98 5.73
C GLU A 45 0.92 -3.73 5.78
N HIS A 46 1.33 -2.70 5.05
CA HIS A 46 0.62 -1.44 4.94
C HIS A 46 0.22 -1.20 3.48
N HIS A 47 -1.09 -1.12 3.22
CA HIS A 47 -1.64 -0.77 1.90
C HIS A 47 -1.58 0.75 1.70
N ILE A 48 -0.76 1.20 0.75
CA ILE A 48 -0.50 2.63 0.50
C ILE A 48 -1.81 3.40 0.20
N PHE A 49 -2.67 2.82 -0.62
CA PHE A 49 -3.98 3.37 -0.93
C PHE A 49 -5.04 2.54 -0.19
N GLY A 50 -5.35 2.95 1.03
CA GLY A 50 -6.29 2.27 1.92
C GLY A 50 -7.78 2.47 1.57
N GLY A 51 -8.64 2.14 2.55
CA GLY A 51 -10.09 2.33 2.45
C GLY A 51 -10.71 1.67 1.21
N PRO A 52 -11.46 2.40 0.37
CA PRO A 52 -12.07 1.83 -0.83
C PRO A 52 -11.03 1.30 -1.82
N ASN A 53 -9.80 1.84 -1.82
CA ASN A 53 -8.74 1.46 -2.75
C ASN A 53 -7.81 0.36 -2.23
N ARG A 54 -8.05 -0.17 -1.01
CA ARG A 54 -7.20 -1.22 -0.40
C ARG A 54 -7.02 -2.42 -1.32
N HIS A 55 -8.09 -2.80 -2.01
CA HIS A 55 -8.07 -3.91 -2.95
C HIS A 55 -7.22 -3.65 -4.19
N LEU A 56 -7.14 -2.40 -4.65
CA LEU A 56 -6.27 -2.00 -5.76
C LEU A 56 -4.81 -2.02 -5.31
N SER A 57 -4.54 -1.55 -4.09
CA SER A 57 -3.21 -1.69 -3.48
C SER A 57 -2.73 -3.13 -3.44
N GLU A 58 -3.61 -4.07 -3.09
CA GLU A 58 -3.30 -5.50 -3.11
C GLU A 58 -3.12 -6.07 -4.54
N GLU A 59 -3.97 -5.64 -5.47
CA GLU A 59 -3.97 -6.10 -6.87
C GLU A 59 -2.74 -5.65 -7.66
N TYR A 60 -2.28 -4.42 -7.41
CA TYR A 60 -1.14 -3.80 -8.09
C TYR A 60 0.16 -3.87 -7.30
N GLY A 61 0.16 -4.40 -6.07
CA GLY A 61 1.38 -4.50 -5.26
C GLY A 61 1.80 -3.16 -4.64
N LEU A 62 0.87 -2.21 -4.46
CA LEU A 62 1.10 -0.91 -3.84
C LEU A 62 0.92 -1.01 -2.33
N LYS A 63 1.82 -1.78 -1.72
CA LYS A 63 1.90 -2.04 -0.29
C LYS A 63 3.36 -2.04 0.15
N VAL A 64 3.62 -1.73 1.41
CA VAL A 64 4.97 -1.74 2.01
C VAL A 64 4.96 -2.55 3.29
N TYR A 65 6.15 -2.96 3.74
CA TYR A 65 6.31 -3.64 5.02
C TYR A 65 7.00 -2.70 6.00
N ILE A 66 6.33 -2.41 7.11
CA ILE A 66 6.79 -1.44 8.10
C ILE A 66 6.71 -2.02 9.52
N CYS A 67 7.58 -1.58 10.42
CA CYS A 67 7.55 -2.03 11.81
C CYS A 67 6.31 -1.45 12.54
N PRO A 68 5.86 -2.05 13.65
CA PRO A 68 4.71 -1.55 14.41
C PRO A 68 4.85 -0.08 14.85
N GLU A 69 6.08 0.37 15.10
CA GLU A 69 6.39 1.77 15.45
C GLU A 69 6.06 2.74 14.31
N CYS A 70 6.49 2.43 13.08
CA CYS A 70 6.17 3.24 11.91
C CYS A 70 4.72 3.05 11.43
N HIS A 71 4.05 1.95 11.82
CA HIS A 71 2.69 1.68 11.39
C HIS A 71 1.63 2.32 12.29
N ARG A 72 1.73 2.12 13.61
CA ARG A 72 0.64 2.45 14.55
C ARG A 72 1.03 2.98 15.93
N THR A 73 2.26 2.80 16.43
CA THR A 73 2.54 3.11 17.85
C THR A 73 3.31 4.41 18.09
N SER A 74 4.11 4.90 17.14
CA SER A 74 4.82 6.18 17.32
C SER A 74 3.96 7.38 16.94
N ALA A 75 4.31 8.57 17.43
CA ALA A 75 3.66 9.82 17.05
C ALA A 75 3.81 10.17 15.56
N ARG A 76 4.79 9.56 14.87
CA ARG A 76 5.04 9.73 13.42
C ARG A 76 4.58 8.52 12.61
N ALA A 77 3.83 7.61 13.23
CA ALA A 77 3.35 6.42 12.57
C ALA A 77 2.32 6.77 11.49
N VAL A 78 2.26 5.99 10.42
CA VAL A 78 1.39 6.26 9.26
C VAL A 78 -0.08 6.41 9.66
N HIS A 79 -0.55 5.67 10.66
CA HIS A 79 -1.92 5.76 11.16
C HIS A 79 -2.12 6.70 12.35
N GLN A 80 -1.07 7.34 12.87
CA GLN A 80 -1.15 8.24 14.03
C GLN A 80 -0.76 9.69 13.71
N ASP A 81 0.15 9.91 12.77
CA ASP A 81 0.71 11.23 12.48
C ASP A 81 -0.37 12.20 11.98
N PRO A 82 -0.73 13.25 12.76
CA PRO A 82 -1.72 14.22 12.34
C PRO A 82 -1.24 15.07 11.15
N ALA A 83 0.09 15.23 11.00
CA ALA A 83 0.66 15.92 9.84
C ALA A 83 0.64 15.05 8.57
N GLY A 84 0.46 13.73 8.72
CA GLY A 84 0.31 12.79 7.61
C GLY A 84 1.54 12.66 6.72
N ALA A 85 2.72 13.12 7.15
CA ALA A 85 3.90 13.24 6.28
C ALA A 85 4.40 11.88 5.78
N ALA A 86 4.32 10.84 6.62
CA ALA A 86 4.65 9.48 6.23
C ALA A 86 3.66 8.94 5.19
N ASN A 87 2.36 9.19 5.36
CA ASN A 87 1.32 8.74 4.44
C ASN A 87 1.43 9.45 3.08
N CYS A 88 1.62 10.77 3.05
CA CYS A 88 1.80 11.52 1.79
C CYS A 88 3.00 10.99 1.01
N TYR A 89 4.13 10.77 1.68
CA TYR A 89 5.30 10.17 1.05
C TYR A 89 5.02 8.79 0.46
N LEU A 90 4.34 7.91 1.20
CA LEU A 90 3.99 6.58 0.69
C LEU A 90 3.08 6.67 -0.54
N GLN A 91 2.12 7.60 -0.55
CA GLN A 91 1.21 7.80 -1.67
C GLN A 91 1.94 8.30 -2.93
N GLU A 92 2.85 9.28 -2.79
CA GLU A 92 3.71 9.73 -3.89
C GLU A 92 4.59 8.59 -4.43
N ALA A 93 5.24 7.85 -3.55
CA ALA A 93 6.10 6.71 -3.93
C ALA A 93 5.28 5.59 -4.60
N GLY A 94 4.09 5.31 -4.08
CA GLY A 94 3.18 4.31 -4.62
C GLY A 94 2.65 4.69 -5.99
N GLN A 95 2.32 5.96 -6.23
CA GLN A 95 1.91 6.40 -7.56
C GLN A 95 3.06 6.31 -8.57
N LYS A 96 4.27 6.79 -8.21
CA LYS A 96 5.46 6.65 -9.07
C LYS A 96 5.73 5.19 -9.44
N ALA A 97 5.72 4.30 -8.45
CA ALA A 97 5.93 2.87 -8.67
C ALA A 97 4.84 2.26 -9.57
N PHE A 98 3.59 2.69 -9.45
CA PHE A 98 2.51 2.26 -10.34
C PHE A 98 2.75 2.72 -11.77
N GLU A 99 3.01 4.01 -11.99
CA GLU A 99 3.18 4.58 -13.33
C GLU A 99 4.42 4.01 -14.05
N GLU A 100 5.48 3.68 -13.31
CA GLU A 100 6.67 3.02 -13.86
C GLU A 100 6.41 1.56 -14.28
N ASN A 101 5.61 0.83 -13.50
CA ASN A 101 5.37 -0.61 -13.73
C ASN A 101 4.14 -0.90 -14.61
N PHE A 102 3.24 0.07 -14.77
CA PHE A 102 2.01 -0.03 -15.56
C PHE A 102 1.82 1.22 -16.44
N PRO A 103 2.79 1.53 -17.34
CA PRO A 103 2.76 2.75 -18.15
C PRO A 103 1.54 2.82 -19.10
N GLU A 104 0.90 1.69 -19.37
CA GLU A 104 -0.32 1.60 -20.18
C GLU A 104 -1.60 1.99 -19.41
N LEU A 105 -1.54 2.10 -18.08
CA LEU A 105 -2.67 2.42 -17.22
C LEU A 105 -2.60 3.87 -16.72
N ASN A 106 -3.74 4.54 -16.67
CA ASN A 106 -3.83 5.86 -16.05
C ASN A 106 -4.11 5.74 -14.55
N PHE A 107 -3.17 6.20 -13.71
CA PHE A 107 -3.30 6.12 -12.25
C PHE A 107 -4.58 6.80 -11.73
N ARG A 108 -4.90 8.01 -12.24
CA ARG A 108 -6.07 8.78 -11.80
C ARG A 108 -7.38 8.10 -12.18
N GLU A 109 -7.45 7.42 -13.32
CA GLU A 109 -8.62 6.62 -13.69
C GLU A 109 -8.81 5.40 -12.78
N VAL A 110 -7.71 4.77 -12.35
CA VAL A 110 -7.75 3.58 -11.49
C VAL A 110 -8.05 3.93 -10.03
N PHE A 111 -7.38 4.95 -9.48
CA PHE A 111 -7.43 5.30 -8.05
C PHE A 111 -8.33 6.50 -7.73
N GLY A 112 -8.77 7.26 -8.75
CA GLY A 112 -9.69 8.40 -8.63
C GLY A 112 -9.05 9.72 -8.18
N ARG A 113 -7.77 9.71 -7.77
CA ARG A 113 -7.03 10.88 -7.25
C ARG A 113 -5.60 10.86 -7.74
N ASN A 114 -5.00 12.04 -7.90
CA ASN A 114 -3.56 12.22 -8.13
C ASN A 114 -2.87 12.61 -6.81
N TYR A 115 -1.69 12.02 -6.55
CA TYR A 115 -0.85 12.27 -5.37
C TYR A 115 0.52 12.85 -5.73
N LEU A 116 0.81 13.08 -7.02
CA LEU A 116 2.00 13.79 -7.52
C LEU A 116 1.74 15.27 -7.78
#